data_AF-A0AA39I1A9-F1
#
_entry.id   AF-A0AA39I1A9-F1
#
_cell.length_a   1.000
_cell.length_b   1.000
_cell.length_c   1.000
_cell.angle_alpha   90.00
_cell.angle_beta   90.00
_cell.angle_gamma   90.00
#
_symmetry.space_group_name_H-M   'P 1'
#
loop_
_entity.id
_entity.type
_entity.pdbx_description
1 polymer ?
#
loop_
_entity_poly.entity_id
_entity_poly.type
_entity_poly.pdbx_seq_one_letter_code
_entity_poly.pdbx_strand_id
1 'polypeptide(L)'
;MPTRSSMDRLPYRFCDDVISLLSSPLYLAETKGTWSAVAQRHSLHRVSYEFFLIRDDALNSWRYRFEGCGRNHSLSDLLSINWRYVRVQNAVFLRDHSTDQNIEISSSHLFSSLLPFVSAQLVHNSQFHLYLFGLDREVAFRILRIFDQKCQLSTISLPYFKDVSEEFLRSHTEAGGAAEVHFLDYWPESTKDFFLNYVKNTTSPVVNLPSDLQFDIEVLDVLWLDQTKDRSVSFASTISEDQLREYHNDLLTEQHERFVWRTPYGQFSAYLGVRGLFVKTTPTLIDVE
;
A
#
# COMPACT_ATOMS: atom_id res chain seq x y z
N MET A 1 38.62 4.25 28.18
CA MET A 1 37.28 3.61 28.33
C MET A 1 36.27 4.54 27.68
N PRO A 2 35.66 4.18 26.53
CA PRO A 2 34.63 5.00 25.94
C PRO A 2 33.44 5.05 26.90
N THR A 3 33.07 6.24 27.35
CA THR A 3 31.84 6.46 28.12
C THR A 3 30.67 6.00 27.26
N ARG A 4 29.89 5.02 27.75
CA ARG A 4 28.60 4.66 27.14
C ARG A 4 27.81 5.94 26.88
N SER A 5 27.59 6.29 25.63
CA SER A 5 26.69 7.38 25.26
C SER A 5 25.29 7.03 25.76
N SER A 6 24.83 7.72 26.81
CA SER A 6 23.49 7.53 27.37
C SER A 6 22.48 8.21 26.44
N MET A 7 21.52 7.42 25.95
CA MET A 7 20.39 7.89 25.13
C MET A 7 19.44 8.83 25.90
N ASP A 8 19.63 9.00 27.21
CA ASP A 8 18.79 9.83 28.08
C ASP A 8 19.14 11.33 28.00
N ARG A 9 20.29 11.67 27.41
CA ARG A 9 20.78 13.06 27.26
C ARG A 9 20.46 13.68 25.90
N LEU A 10 19.65 13.01 25.08
CA LEU A 10 19.27 13.55 23.78
C LEU A 10 18.33 14.75 23.94
N PRO A 11 18.41 15.77 23.06
CA PRO A 11 17.50 16.90 23.10
C PRO A 11 16.05 16.45 22.96
N TYR A 12 15.15 17.06 23.75
CA TYR A 12 13.71 16.74 23.70
C TYR A 12 13.16 16.76 22.28
N ARG A 13 13.54 17.76 21.49
CA ARG A 13 13.10 17.91 20.09
C ARG A 13 13.49 16.73 19.21
N PHE A 14 14.70 16.17 19.40
CA PHE A 14 15.12 14.98 18.68
C PHE A 14 14.24 13.78 19.06
N CYS A 15 13.99 13.58 20.36
CA CYS A 15 13.10 12.51 20.82
C CYS A 15 11.67 12.69 20.29
N ASP A 16 11.15 13.92 20.25
CA ASP A 16 9.83 14.27 19.70
C ASP A 16 9.75 13.98 18.20
N ASP A 17 10.77 14.35 17.42
CA ASP A 17 10.87 14.04 16.00
C ASP A 17 10.93 12.52 15.75
N VAL A 18 11.76 11.78 16.49
CA VAL A 18 11.85 10.31 16.37
C VAL A 18 10.54 9.64 16.74
N ILE A 19 9.96 10.00 17.89
CA ILE A 19 8.69 9.42 18.31
C ILE A 19 7.61 9.76 17.28
N SER A 20 7.63 10.96 16.68
CA SER A 20 6.73 11.35 15.58
C SER A 20 6.84 10.48 14.32
N LEU A 21 7.80 9.56 14.20
CA LEU A 21 7.85 8.61 13.09
C LEU A 21 7.32 7.22 13.46
N LEU A 22 7.11 6.95 14.76
CA LEU A 22 6.67 5.64 15.25
C LEU A 22 5.15 5.49 15.18
N SER A 23 4.69 4.31 14.72
CA SER A 23 3.26 3.94 14.68
C SER A 23 2.64 3.88 16.08
N SER A 24 3.37 3.33 17.06
CA SER A 24 2.93 3.27 18.46
C SER A 24 4.06 3.68 19.40
N PRO A 25 3.90 4.77 20.17
CA PRO A 25 4.89 5.19 21.15
C PRO A 25 4.74 4.47 22.50
N LEU A 26 3.76 3.57 22.65
CA LEU A 26 3.37 3.00 23.96
C LEU A 26 4.53 2.27 24.65
N TYR A 27 5.33 1.51 23.90
CA TYR A 27 6.50 0.80 24.44
C TYR A 27 7.57 1.75 25.01
N LEU A 28 7.63 2.99 24.52
CA LEU A 28 8.56 4.00 25.03
C LEU A 28 8.00 4.75 26.25
N ALA A 29 6.70 4.70 26.51
CA ALA A 29 6.11 5.33 27.69
C ALA A 29 6.58 4.68 29.00
N GLU A 30 6.97 3.40 28.95
CA GLU A 30 7.52 2.63 30.08
C GLU A 30 9.00 2.92 30.37
N THR A 31 9.68 3.65 29.47
CA THR A 31 11.07 4.07 29.70
C THR A 31 11.14 5.18 30.77
N LYS A 32 12.34 5.61 31.14
CA LYS A 32 12.53 6.75 32.07
C LYS A 32 13.05 7.96 31.31
N GLY A 33 12.81 9.15 31.86
CA GLY A 33 13.36 10.40 31.33
C GLY A 33 12.63 10.92 30.09
N THR A 34 13.39 11.55 29.20
CA THR A 34 12.86 12.32 28.06
C THR A 34 11.99 11.49 27.11
N TRP A 35 12.39 10.25 26.80
CA TRP A 35 11.65 9.38 25.89
C TRP A 35 10.23 9.07 26.39
N SER A 36 10.09 8.75 27.68
CA SER A 36 8.78 8.52 28.30
C SER A 36 7.91 9.77 28.33
N ALA A 37 8.47 10.93 28.68
CA ALA A 37 7.73 12.18 28.69
C ALA A 37 7.20 12.57 27.29
N VAL A 38 8.02 12.38 26.25
CA VAL A 38 7.62 12.62 24.85
C VAL A 38 6.58 11.59 24.40
N ALA A 39 6.77 10.30 24.72
CA ALA A 39 5.84 9.23 24.36
C ALA A 39 4.45 9.46 24.98
N GLN A 40 4.39 9.82 26.26
CA GLN A 40 3.15 10.17 26.97
C GLN A 40 2.48 11.41 26.36
N ARG A 41 3.26 12.45 26.02
CA ARG A 41 2.72 13.62 25.35
C ARG A 41 2.09 13.25 24.00
N HIS A 42 2.75 12.39 23.24
CA HIS A 42 2.20 11.89 21.98
C HIS A 42 0.98 11.00 22.18
N SER A 43 0.90 10.15 23.20
CA SER A 43 -0.31 9.36 23.46
C SER A 43 -1.51 10.23 23.85
N LEU A 44 -1.28 11.40 24.46
CA LEU A 44 -2.33 12.32 24.86
C LEU A 44 -2.85 13.21 23.72
N HIS A 45 -1.97 13.59 22.78
CA HIS A 45 -2.30 14.61 21.78
C HIS A 45 -2.41 14.08 20.35
N ARG A 46 -1.88 12.90 20.03
CA ARG A 46 -1.98 12.35 18.67
C ARG A 46 -3.42 12.06 18.32
N VAL A 47 -3.78 12.45 17.10
CA VAL A 47 -5.06 12.11 16.50
C VAL A 47 -4.79 11.51 15.12
N SER A 48 -5.42 10.36 14.87
CA SER A 48 -5.49 9.75 13.56
C SER A 48 -6.74 10.20 12.83
N TYR A 49 -6.56 10.52 11.56
CA TYR A 49 -7.60 10.98 10.66
C TYR A 49 -7.71 10.06 9.46
N GLU A 50 -8.94 9.93 8.97
CA GLU A 50 -9.24 9.46 7.63
C GLU A 50 -9.50 10.68 6.75
N PHE A 51 -8.77 10.76 5.64
CA PHE A 51 -8.92 11.81 4.66
C PHE A 51 -9.79 11.33 3.52
N PHE A 52 -10.84 12.09 3.21
CA PHE A 52 -11.69 11.87 2.05
C PHE A 52 -11.57 13.04 1.09
N LEU A 53 -11.22 12.76 -0.16
CA LEU A 53 -11.37 13.68 -1.29
C LEU A 53 -12.53 13.22 -2.16
N ILE A 54 -13.52 14.10 -2.32
CA ILE A 54 -14.77 13.80 -2.99
C ILE A 54 -14.87 14.64 -4.26
N ARG A 55 -15.15 13.98 -5.37
CA ARG A 55 -15.48 14.63 -6.63
C ARG A 55 -17.00 14.68 -6.81
N ASP A 56 -17.56 15.88 -6.88
CA ASP A 56 -18.95 16.09 -7.25
C ASP A 56 -19.03 16.47 -8.73
N ASP A 57 -19.41 15.51 -9.57
CA ASP A 57 -19.51 15.70 -11.02
C ASP A 57 -20.68 16.61 -11.42
N ALA A 58 -21.77 16.64 -10.63
CA ALA A 58 -22.94 17.45 -10.94
C ALA A 58 -22.59 18.95 -10.85
N LEU A 59 -21.75 19.30 -9.88
CA LEU A 59 -21.27 20.67 -9.68
C LEU A 59 -19.87 20.92 -10.27
N ASN A 60 -19.24 19.90 -10.85
CA ASN A 60 -17.86 19.95 -11.33
C ASN A 60 -16.87 20.46 -10.24
N SER A 61 -17.13 20.14 -8.97
CA SER A 61 -16.42 20.71 -7.81
C SER A 61 -15.63 19.64 -7.05
N TRP A 62 -14.68 20.07 -6.21
CA TRP A 62 -13.98 19.18 -5.28
C TRP A 62 -14.40 19.52 -3.86
N ARG A 63 -14.61 18.49 -3.04
CA ARG A 63 -14.81 18.65 -1.61
C ARG A 63 -13.90 17.71 -0.85
N TYR A 64 -13.65 18.02 0.41
CA TYR A 64 -12.86 17.15 1.28
C TYR A 64 -13.40 17.16 2.70
N ARG A 65 -12.96 16.18 3.48
CA ARG A 65 -13.08 16.18 4.94
C ARG A 65 -11.98 15.35 5.58
N PHE A 66 -11.66 15.68 6.82
CA PHE A 66 -10.88 14.83 7.71
C PHE A 66 -11.79 14.30 8.80
N GLU A 67 -12.01 12.99 8.83
CA GLU A 67 -12.77 12.33 9.89
C GLU A 67 -11.82 11.91 11.01
N GLY A 68 -12.08 12.38 12.23
CA GLY A 68 -11.26 12.02 13.40
C GLY A 68 -11.92 12.43 14.71
N CYS A 69 -11.86 11.55 15.72
CA CYS A 69 -12.53 11.74 17.01
C CYS A 69 -14.05 11.98 16.90
N GLY A 70 -14.72 11.31 15.96
CA GLY A 70 -16.17 11.39 15.79
C GLY A 70 -16.70 12.71 15.22
N ARG A 71 -15.85 13.52 14.59
CA ARG A 71 -16.25 14.78 13.93
C ARG A 71 -15.40 15.04 12.69
N ASN A 72 -15.91 15.91 11.82
CA ASN A 72 -15.19 16.39 10.63
C ASN A 72 -14.33 17.61 10.97
N HIS A 73 -13.15 17.69 10.36
CA HIS A 73 -12.22 18.80 10.51
C HIS A 73 -11.84 19.38 9.15
N SER A 74 -11.64 20.69 9.13
CA SER A 74 -11.06 21.41 8.00
C SER A 74 -9.54 21.34 8.01
N LEU A 75 -8.91 21.65 6.87
CA LEU A 75 -7.46 21.82 6.82
C LEU A 75 -6.99 22.91 7.79
N SER A 76 -7.73 24.01 7.96
CA SER A 76 -7.39 25.06 8.92
C SER A 76 -7.39 24.57 10.36
N ASP A 77 -8.34 23.70 10.73
CA ASP A 77 -8.37 23.10 12.07
C ASP A 77 -7.11 22.28 12.29
N LEU A 78 -6.72 21.46 11.32
CA LEU A 78 -5.52 20.62 11.43
C LEU A 78 -4.23 21.43 11.44
N LEU A 79 -4.16 22.53 10.69
CA LEU A 79 -2.99 23.43 10.70
C LEU A 79 -2.84 24.20 12.01
N SER A 80 -3.90 24.33 12.81
CA SER A 80 -3.83 24.89 14.17
C SER A 80 -3.22 23.92 15.18
N ILE A 81 -3.16 22.63 14.85
CA ILE A 81 -2.56 21.58 15.66
C ILE A 81 -1.08 21.44 15.30
N ASN A 82 -0.23 21.09 16.27
CA ASN A 82 1.16 20.74 15.96
C ASN A 82 1.19 19.51 15.04
N TRP A 83 1.76 19.66 13.84
CA TRP A 83 1.79 18.64 12.79
C TRP A 83 2.28 17.27 13.28
N ARG A 84 3.18 17.20 14.27
CA ARG A 84 3.67 15.95 14.87
C ARG A 84 2.56 15.09 15.50
N TYR A 85 1.41 15.70 15.77
CA TYR A 85 0.25 15.07 16.38
C TYR A 85 -0.86 14.75 15.38
N VAL A 86 -0.76 15.23 14.14
CA VAL A 86 -1.71 14.92 13.07
C VAL A 86 -1.22 13.71 12.30
N ARG A 87 -2.08 12.71 12.12
CA ARG A 87 -1.76 11.48 11.39
C ARG A 87 -2.84 11.18 10.37
N VAL A 88 -2.47 10.85 9.15
CA VAL A 88 -3.42 10.35 8.15
C VAL A 88 -3.20 8.85 7.99
N GLN A 89 -4.20 8.07 8.37
CA GLN A 89 -4.19 6.61 8.22
C GLN A 89 -4.73 6.19 6.86
N ASN A 90 -5.78 6.86 6.38
CA ASN A 90 -6.43 6.52 5.12
C ASN A 90 -6.53 7.77 4.24
N ALA A 91 -6.13 7.64 2.98
CA ALA A 91 -6.37 8.64 1.94
C ALA A 91 -7.32 8.04 0.90
N VAL A 92 -8.59 8.44 0.97
CA VAL A 92 -9.67 7.90 0.16
C VAL A 92 -10.14 8.96 -0.83
N PHE A 93 -10.22 8.59 -2.10
CA PHE A 93 -10.65 9.46 -3.18
C PHE A 93 -11.85 8.80 -3.85
N LEU A 94 -13.00 9.46 -3.88
CA LEU A 94 -14.23 8.83 -4.37
C LEU A 94 -15.19 9.84 -5.03
N ARG A 95 -16.12 9.31 -5.82
CA ARG A 95 -17.25 10.10 -6.36
C ARG A 95 -18.41 9.98 -5.39
N ASP A 96 -18.94 11.12 -4.96
CA ASP A 96 -20.14 11.16 -4.11
C ASP A 96 -20.85 12.50 -4.31
N HIS A 97 -22.18 12.45 -4.24
CA HIS A 97 -23.06 13.60 -4.31
C HIS A 97 -23.56 14.04 -2.93
N SER A 98 -23.24 13.29 -1.87
CA SER A 98 -23.62 13.64 -0.50
C SER A 98 -23.00 14.98 -0.08
N THR A 99 -23.85 15.82 0.51
CA THR A 99 -23.52 17.19 0.89
C THR A 99 -23.16 17.32 2.36
N ASP A 100 -23.42 16.30 3.17
CA ASP A 100 -23.32 16.44 4.62
C ASP A 100 -21.86 16.53 5.07
N GLN A 101 -21.51 17.72 5.55
CA GLN A 101 -20.26 18.07 6.24
C GLN A 101 -18.97 18.01 5.40
N ASN A 102 -19.09 18.05 4.07
CA ASN A 102 -17.95 18.14 3.16
C ASN A 102 -17.57 19.61 2.88
N ILE A 103 -16.27 19.93 2.85
CA ILE A 103 -15.77 21.29 2.66
C ILE A 103 -15.34 21.47 1.20
N GLU A 104 -15.91 22.45 0.51
CA GLU A 104 -15.53 22.78 -0.86
C GLU A 104 -14.09 23.31 -0.94
N ILE A 105 -13.37 22.91 -1.99
CA ILE A 105 -12.01 23.36 -2.26
C ILE A 105 -11.80 23.60 -3.75
N SER A 106 -11.13 24.72 -4.09
CA SER A 106 -10.71 24.98 -5.45
C SER A 106 -9.61 24.01 -5.90
N SER A 107 -9.56 23.67 -7.19
CA SER A 107 -8.49 22.84 -7.77
C SER A 107 -7.07 23.35 -7.47
N SER A 108 -6.85 24.68 -7.46
CA SER A 108 -5.54 25.24 -7.11
C SER A 108 -5.09 24.86 -5.69
N HIS A 109 -5.90 25.19 -4.68
CA HIS A 109 -5.63 24.86 -3.27
C HIS A 109 -5.56 23.35 -3.00
N LEU A 110 -6.33 22.54 -3.75
CA LEU A 110 -6.28 21.08 -3.66
C LEU A 110 -4.86 20.57 -3.91
N PHE A 111 -4.26 20.98 -5.02
CA PHE A 111 -2.94 20.49 -5.45
C PHE A 111 -1.77 21.26 -4.84
N SER A 112 -1.93 22.54 -4.47
CA SER A 112 -0.85 23.33 -3.88
C SER A 112 -0.70 23.13 -2.38
N SER A 113 -1.77 22.76 -1.68
CA SER A 113 -1.81 22.82 -0.21
C SER A 113 -2.39 21.54 0.41
N LEU A 114 -3.60 21.13 0.03
CA LEU A 114 -4.31 20.04 0.71
C LEU A 114 -3.63 18.68 0.49
N LEU A 115 -3.46 18.24 -0.75
CA LEU A 115 -2.86 16.93 -1.03
C LEU A 115 -1.39 16.82 -0.58
N PRO A 116 -0.53 17.84 -0.76
CA PRO A 116 0.81 17.82 -0.18
C PRO A 116 0.80 17.67 1.34
N PHE A 117 -0.12 18.35 2.04
CA PHE A 117 -0.29 18.19 3.49
C PHE A 117 -0.67 16.75 3.84
N VAL A 118 -1.68 16.17 3.17
CA VAL A 118 -2.12 14.78 3.38
C VAL A 118 -0.96 13.80 3.17
N SER A 119 -0.25 13.91 2.05
CA SER A 119 0.89 13.06 1.70
C SER A 119 2.05 13.16 2.70
N ALA A 120 2.25 14.33 3.32
CA ALA A 120 3.25 14.53 4.37
C ALA A 120 2.85 13.94 5.72
N GLN A 121 1.55 13.78 6.00
CA GLN A 121 1.03 13.24 7.25
C GLN A 121 0.70 11.74 7.20
N LEU A 122 0.92 11.07 6.06
CA LEU A 122 0.74 9.62 5.92
C LEU A 122 1.66 8.85 6.87
N VAL A 123 1.06 7.95 7.65
CA VAL A 123 1.79 7.09 8.60
C VAL A 123 2.24 5.78 7.98
N HIS A 124 3.10 5.05 8.69
CA HIS A 124 3.39 3.66 8.36
C HIS A 124 2.12 2.80 8.46
N ASN A 125 1.92 1.92 7.47
CA ASN A 125 0.71 1.14 7.26
C ASN A 125 -0.53 2.00 6.97
N SER A 126 -0.33 3.14 6.29
CA SER A 126 -1.44 3.91 5.76
C SER A 126 -2.00 3.27 4.47
N GLN A 127 -3.26 3.56 4.18
CA GLN A 127 -3.96 3.05 3.01
C GLN A 127 -4.22 4.17 2.01
N PHE A 128 -4.08 3.87 0.73
CA PHE A 128 -4.36 4.78 -0.38
C PHE A 128 -5.42 4.15 -1.27
N HIS A 129 -6.58 4.81 -1.41
CA HIS A 129 -7.70 4.28 -2.18
C HIS A 129 -8.21 5.29 -3.20
N LEU A 130 -7.97 5.04 -4.49
CA LEU A 130 -8.42 5.90 -5.58
C LEU A 130 -9.65 5.30 -6.28
N TYR A 131 -10.85 5.54 -5.76
CA TYR A 131 -12.12 5.08 -6.35
C TYR A 131 -12.72 6.06 -7.39
N LEU A 132 -11.91 6.96 -7.95
CA LEU A 132 -12.34 7.94 -8.95
C LEU A 132 -12.24 7.38 -10.37
N PHE A 133 -13.14 6.46 -10.74
CA PHE A 133 -13.24 5.95 -12.11
C PHE A 133 -13.46 7.09 -13.11
N GLY A 134 -12.94 6.97 -14.34
CA GLY A 134 -13.15 7.96 -15.41
C GLY A 134 -12.63 9.37 -15.11
N LEU A 135 -11.70 9.53 -14.17
CA LEU A 135 -11.01 10.79 -13.93
C LEU A 135 -10.15 11.15 -15.16
N ASP A 136 -10.03 12.44 -15.45
CA ASP A 136 -9.10 12.90 -16.48
C ASP A 136 -7.66 12.47 -16.15
N ARG A 137 -6.90 12.06 -17.18
CA ARG A 137 -5.54 11.51 -17.02
C ARG A 137 -4.59 12.53 -16.38
N GLU A 138 -4.70 13.81 -16.72
CA GLU A 138 -3.84 14.86 -16.12
C GLU A 138 -4.14 15.02 -14.63
N VAL A 139 -5.41 14.98 -14.25
CA VAL A 139 -5.82 15.07 -12.85
C VAL A 139 -5.34 13.85 -12.06
N ALA A 140 -5.52 12.64 -12.61
CA ALA A 140 -5.01 11.40 -12.01
C ALA A 140 -3.48 11.46 -11.82
N PHE A 141 -2.75 11.89 -12.85
CA PHE A 141 -1.29 12.09 -12.79
C PHE A 141 -0.88 13.05 -11.67
N ARG A 142 -1.56 14.20 -11.54
CA ARG A 142 -1.27 15.18 -10.48
C ARG A 142 -1.52 14.62 -9.08
N ILE A 143 -2.57 13.83 -8.89
CA ILE A 143 -2.84 13.16 -7.60
C ILE A 143 -1.73 12.15 -7.32
N LEU A 144 -1.51 11.18 -8.21
CA LEU A 144 -0.58 10.07 -7.99
C LEU A 144 0.86 10.56 -7.78
N ARG A 145 1.28 11.60 -8.51
CA ARG A 145 2.60 12.22 -8.33
C ARG A 145 2.84 12.77 -6.92
N ILE A 146 1.80 13.23 -6.22
CA ILE A 146 1.93 13.73 -4.83
C ILE A 146 2.17 12.60 -3.84
N PHE A 147 1.71 11.39 -4.17
CA PHE A 147 1.87 10.17 -3.37
C PHE A 147 2.99 9.27 -3.90
N ASP A 148 3.79 9.77 -4.83
CA ASP A 148 4.88 9.03 -5.43
C ASP A 148 5.95 8.67 -4.40
N GLN A 149 6.60 7.51 -4.57
CA GLN A 149 7.64 6.97 -3.68
C GLN A 149 7.23 6.78 -2.21
N LYS A 150 5.92 6.68 -1.91
CA LYS A 150 5.41 6.46 -0.56
C LYS A 150 5.42 4.98 -0.18
N CYS A 151 6.62 4.45 0.08
CA CYS A 151 6.81 3.04 0.43
C CYS A 151 6.11 2.61 1.73
N GLN A 152 5.66 3.55 2.56
CA GLN A 152 4.99 3.27 3.82
C GLN A 152 3.52 2.82 3.69
N LEU A 153 2.96 2.82 2.48
CA LEU A 153 1.60 2.38 2.22
C LEU A 153 1.49 0.85 2.40
N SER A 154 0.47 0.39 3.15
CA SER A 154 0.16 -1.04 3.28
C SER A 154 -0.84 -1.52 2.25
N THR A 155 -1.67 -0.62 1.73
CA THR A 155 -2.75 -0.95 0.79
C THR A 155 -2.87 0.14 -0.27
N ILE A 156 -3.00 -0.27 -1.52
CA ILE A 156 -3.23 0.62 -2.66
C ILE A 156 -4.43 0.09 -3.45
N SER A 157 -5.49 0.87 -3.60
CA SER A 157 -6.57 0.58 -4.54
C SER A 157 -6.49 1.55 -5.71
N LEU A 158 -6.29 1.03 -6.93
CA LEU A 158 -5.90 1.85 -8.08
C LEU A 158 -6.62 1.44 -9.38
N PRO A 159 -7.36 2.36 -10.04
CA PRO A 159 -7.90 2.19 -11.37
C PRO A 159 -6.82 2.33 -12.44
N TYR A 160 -7.11 1.87 -13.66
CA TYR A 160 -6.19 2.04 -14.79
C TYR A 160 -6.26 3.44 -15.42
N PHE A 161 -5.19 4.22 -15.27
CA PHE A 161 -5.00 5.52 -15.91
C PHE A 161 -3.86 5.49 -16.95
N LYS A 162 -3.75 4.37 -17.68
CA LYS A 162 -2.64 4.11 -18.62
C LYS A 162 -1.30 4.01 -17.88
N ASP A 163 -0.24 4.47 -18.55
CA ASP A 163 1.13 4.58 -18.07
C ASP A 163 1.26 5.27 -16.70
N VAL A 164 0.34 6.17 -16.35
CA VAL A 164 0.35 6.86 -15.05
C VAL A 164 0.18 5.90 -13.87
N SER A 165 -0.75 4.94 -13.96
CA SER A 165 -0.94 3.95 -12.90
C SER A 165 0.24 2.98 -12.81
N GLU A 166 0.79 2.61 -13.97
CA GLU A 166 1.95 1.72 -14.07
C GLU A 166 3.21 2.35 -13.48
N GLU A 167 3.47 3.63 -13.77
CA GLU A 167 4.60 4.39 -13.25
C GLU A 167 4.52 4.57 -11.73
N PHE A 168 3.33 4.90 -11.21
CA PHE A 168 3.10 5.03 -9.77
C PHE A 168 3.42 3.74 -9.01
N LEU A 169 2.95 2.58 -9.51
CA LEU A 169 3.24 1.29 -8.89
C LEU A 169 4.71 0.90 -8.99
N ARG A 170 5.36 1.19 -10.14
CA ARG A 170 6.80 0.96 -10.32
C ARG A 170 7.61 1.75 -9.30
N SER A 171 7.35 3.04 -9.19
CA SER A 171 8.03 3.94 -8.26
C SER A 171 7.81 3.54 -6.79
N HIS A 172 6.60 3.08 -6.44
CA HIS A 172 6.32 2.52 -5.12
C HIS A 172 7.17 1.29 -4.82
N THR A 173 7.28 0.34 -5.75
CA THR A 173 8.13 -0.84 -5.62
C THR A 173 9.62 -0.48 -5.54
N GLU A 174 10.09 0.45 -6.38
CA GLU A 174 11.48 0.93 -6.37
C GLU A 174 11.86 1.61 -5.06
N ALA A 175 10.91 2.30 -4.41
CA ALA A 175 11.07 2.87 -3.08
C ALA A 175 11.06 1.82 -1.94
N GLY A 176 10.92 0.53 -2.27
CA GLY A 176 10.84 -0.57 -1.30
C GLY A 176 9.45 -0.82 -0.73
N GLY A 177 8.40 -0.28 -1.36
CA GLY A 177 7.02 -0.44 -0.93
C GLY A 177 6.51 -1.88 -1.09
N ALA A 178 5.78 -2.36 -0.07
CA ALA A 178 5.26 -3.72 0.01
C ALA A 178 3.72 -3.77 0.14
N ALA A 179 3.04 -2.80 -0.47
CA ALA A 179 1.59 -2.67 -0.34
C ALA A 179 0.85 -3.87 -0.97
N GLU A 180 -0.26 -4.28 -0.37
CA GLU A 180 -1.27 -5.06 -1.05
C GLU A 180 -1.97 -4.15 -2.07
N VAL A 181 -1.96 -4.55 -3.35
CA VAL A 181 -2.56 -3.75 -4.43
C VAL A 181 -3.87 -4.38 -4.88
N HIS A 182 -4.92 -3.57 -4.87
CA HIS A 182 -6.23 -3.88 -5.44
C HIS A 182 -6.37 -3.13 -6.76
N PHE A 183 -6.32 -3.87 -7.87
CA PHE A 183 -6.56 -3.32 -9.19
C PHE A 183 -8.06 -3.11 -9.39
N LEU A 184 -8.44 -1.85 -9.57
CA LEU A 184 -9.83 -1.46 -9.80
C LEU A 184 -10.05 -1.25 -11.30
N ASP A 185 -11.31 -1.37 -11.71
CA ASP A 185 -11.74 -1.21 -13.12
C ASP A 185 -11.09 -2.23 -14.09
N TYR A 186 -11.37 -2.07 -15.37
CA TYR A 186 -10.76 -2.85 -16.45
C TYR A 186 -9.30 -2.45 -16.70
N TRP A 187 -8.41 -3.44 -16.71
CA TRP A 187 -7.02 -3.29 -17.15
C TRP A 187 -6.87 -3.98 -18.52
N PRO A 188 -6.36 -3.30 -19.56
CA PRO A 188 -6.31 -3.89 -20.89
C PRO A 188 -5.25 -4.98 -21.00
N GLU A 189 -5.48 -5.94 -21.88
CA GLU A 189 -4.57 -7.06 -22.18
C GLU A 189 -3.12 -6.62 -22.44
N SER A 190 -2.91 -5.43 -23.00
CA SER A 190 -1.57 -4.84 -23.22
C SER A 190 -0.77 -4.59 -21.94
N THR A 191 -1.37 -4.70 -20.75
CA THR A 191 -0.71 -4.50 -19.44
C THR A 191 -0.15 -5.77 -18.82
N LYS A 192 -0.35 -6.94 -19.45
CA LYS A 192 0.16 -8.22 -18.93
C LYS A 192 1.67 -8.21 -18.66
N ASP A 193 2.46 -7.71 -19.61
CA ASP A 193 3.92 -7.61 -19.44
C ASP A 193 4.31 -6.72 -18.25
N PHE A 194 3.55 -5.64 -18.03
CA PHE A 194 3.71 -4.80 -16.85
C PHE A 194 3.45 -5.60 -15.56
N PHE A 195 2.36 -6.37 -15.51
CA PHE A 195 2.03 -7.18 -14.32
C PHE A 195 3.04 -8.29 -14.05
N LEU A 196 3.54 -8.96 -15.08
CA LEU A 196 4.61 -9.96 -14.94
C LEU A 196 5.87 -9.33 -14.35
N ASN A 197 6.26 -8.16 -14.86
CA ASN A 197 7.40 -7.42 -14.32
C ASN A 197 7.12 -6.88 -12.90
N TYR A 198 5.89 -6.45 -12.61
CA TYR A 198 5.48 -6.00 -11.28
C TYR A 198 5.58 -7.14 -10.26
N VAL A 199 5.02 -8.31 -10.57
CA VAL A 199 5.12 -9.52 -9.74
C VAL A 199 6.59 -9.87 -9.51
N LYS A 200 7.43 -9.82 -10.55
CA LYS A 200 8.86 -10.10 -10.41
C LYS A 200 9.54 -9.18 -9.38
N ASN A 201 9.25 -7.89 -9.43
CA ASN A 201 10.00 -6.89 -8.68
C ASN A 201 9.40 -6.54 -7.31
N THR A 202 8.09 -6.74 -7.12
CA THR A 202 7.43 -6.36 -5.86
C THR A 202 7.94 -7.18 -4.67
N THR A 203 7.97 -6.52 -3.51
CA THR A 203 8.27 -7.13 -2.20
C THR A 203 7.00 -7.43 -1.42
N SER A 204 5.83 -7.16 -2.01
CA SER A 204 4.54 -7.41 -1.36
C SER A 204 4.36 -8.92 -1.05
N PRO A 205 3.92 -9.27 0.17
CA PRO A 205 3.64 -10.66 0.54
C PRO A 205 2.37 -11.19 -0.15
N VAL A 206 1.49 -10.31 -0.65
CA VAL A 206 0.24 -10.68 -1.30
C VAL A 206 0.06 -9.86 -2.57
N VAL A 207 -0.05 -10.54 -3.71
CA VAL A 207 -0.29 -9.93 -5.01
C VAL A 207 -1.56 -10.52 -5.62
N ASN A 208 -2.60 -9.70 -5.74
CA ASN A 208 -3.84 -10.10 -6.41
C ASN A 208 -3.84 -9.43 -7.78
N LEU A 209 -3.55 -10.17 -8.85
CA LEU A 209 -3.61 -9.64 -10.22
C LEU A 209 -5.05 -9.33 -10.64
N PRO A 210 -5.27 -8.43 -11.62
CA PRO A 210 -6.62 -8.11 -12.08
C PRO A 210 -7.35 -9.37 -12.56
N SER A 211 -8.57 -9.60 -12.06
CA SER A 211 -9.35 -10.81 -12.36
C SER A 211 -9.92 -10.85 -13.78
N ASP A 212 -9.94 -9.72 -14.45
CA ASP A 212 -10.36 -9.54 -15.84
C ASP A 212 -9.26 -9.92 -16.84
N LEU A 213 -8.00 -10.01 -16.40
CA LEU A 213 -6.88 -10.48 -17.21
C LEU A 213 -6.66 -11.98 -17.03
N GLN A 214 -6.63 -12.70 -18.15
CA GLN A 214 -6.34 -14.14 -18.14
C GLN A 214 -4.85 -14.37 -18.32
N PHE A 215 -4.16 -14.83 -17.28
CA PHE A 215 -2.74 -15.16 -17.38
C PHE A 215 -2.53 -16.64 -17.65
N ASP A 216 -1.51 -16.95 -18.45
CA ASP A 216 -1.09 -18.31 -18.76
C ASP A 216 0.19 -18.64 -17.97
N ILE A 217 0.93 -19.65 -18.42
CA ILE A 217 2.05 -20.28 -17.72
C ILE A 217 3.19 -19.30 -17.39
N GLU A 218 3.31 -18.18 -18.09
CA GLU A 218 4.34 -17.17 -17.89
C GLU A 218 4.36 -16.56 -16.47
N VAL A 219 3.22 -16.53 -15.77
CA VAL A 219 3.20 -16.10 -14.36
C VAL A 219 3.93 -17.12 -13.49
N LEU A 220 3.80 -18.42 -13.79
CA LEU A 220 4.48 -19.47 -13.06
C LEU A 220 5.99 -19.39 -13.26
N ASP A 221 6.46 -19.06 -14.46
CA ASP A 221 7.89 -18.83 -14.74
C ASP A 221 8.45 -17.69 -13.89
N VAL A 222 7.73 -16.56 -13.81
CA VAL A 222 8.12 -15.41 -12.99
C VAL A 222 8.22 -15.78 -11.51
N LEU A 223 7.23 -16.52 -11.00
CA LEU A 223 7.20 -16.94 -9.61
C LEU A 223 8.26 -18.02 -9.31
N TRP A 224 8.52 -18.91 -10.26
CA TRP A 224 9.51 -19.98 -10.14
C TRP A 224 10.93 -19.44 -10.07
N LEU A 225 11.25 -18.37 -10.79
CA LEU A 225 12.58 -17.74 -10.76
C LEU A 225 12.87 -17.01 -9.43
N ASP A 226 11.85 -16.74 -8.61
CA ASP A 226 11.96 -15.92 -7.40
C ASP A 226 11.40 -16.65 -6.17
N GLN A 227 12.02 -17.78 -5.85
CA GLN A 227 11.65 -18.64 -4.71
C GLN A 227 12.15 -18.13 -3.35
N THR A 228 12.87 -16.99 -3.34
CA THR A 228 13.43 -16.41 -2.12
C THR A 228 12.40 -15.66 -1.30
N LYS A 229 11.23 -15.36 -1.88
CA LYS A 229 10.17 -14.56 -1.24
C LYS A 229 9.04 -15.43 -0.73
N ASP A 230 8.65 -15.20 0.53
CA ASP A 230 7.38 -15.71 1.07
C ASP A 230 6.25 -14.82 0.54
N ARG A 231 5.49 -15.31 -0.44
CA ARG A 231 4.40 -14.54 -1.05
C ARG A 231 3.28 -15.41 -1.59
N SER A 232 2.10 -14.80 -1.68
CA SER A 232 0.90 -15.35 -2.30
C SER A 232 0.52 -14.52 -3.51
N VAL A 233 0.35 -15.17 -4.67
CA VAL A 233 -0.10 -14.53 -5.91
C VAL A 233 -1.39 -15.19 -6.38
N SER A 234 -2.42 -14.39 -6.61
CA SER A 234 -3.74 -14.82 -7.09
C SER A 234 -4.01 -14.19 -8.45
N PHE A 235 -4.47 -14.98 -9.43
CA PHE A 235 -4.77 -14.49 -10.77
C PHE A 235 -5.82 -15.32 -11.49
N ALA A 236 -6.56 -14.68 -12.41
CA ALA A 236 -7.44 -15.40 -13.31
C ALA A 236 -6.63 -16.08 -14.41
N SER A 237 -7.00 -17.30 -14.78
CA SER A 237 -6.21 -18.13 -15.66
C SER A 237 -7.08 -19.10 -16.46
N THR A 238 -6.65 -19.37 -17.69
CA THR A 238 -7.20 -20.43 -18.54
C THR A 238 -6.35 -21.71 -18.52
N ILE A 239 -5.29 -21.76 -17.70
CA ILE A 239 -4.41 -22.93 -17.61
C ILE A 239 -5.23 -24.13 -17.16
N SER A 240 -5.24 -25.18 -17.97
CA SER A 240 -5.90 -26.44 -17.64
C SER A 240 -5.09 -27.25 -16.61
N GLU A 241 -5.76 -28.22 -15.98
CA GLU A 241 -5.06 -29.16 -15.10
C GLU A 241 -3.96 -29.92 -15.86
N ASP A 242 -4.19 -30.27 -17.14
CA ASP A 242 -3.20 -30.96 -17.98
C ASP A 242 -1.98 -30.07 -18.27
N GLN A 243 -2.18 -28.78 -18.53
CA GLN A 243 -1.07 -27.83 -18.72
C GLN A 243 -0.28 -27.63 -17.42
N LEU A 244 -0.95 -27.55 -16.27
CA LEU A 244 -0.27 -27.54 -14.97
C LEU A 244 0.49 -28.83 -14.72
N ARG A 245 -0.06 -29.99 -15.10
CA ARG A 245 0.61 -31.29 -15.00
C ARG A 245 1.81 -31.40 -15.92
N GLU A 246 1.73 -30.90 -17.15
CA GLU A 246 2.87 -30.85 -18.08
C GLU A 246 4.00 -30.00 -17.49
N TYR A 247 3.68 -28.78 -17.04
CA TYR A 247 4.62 -27.90 -16.32
C TYR A 247 5.16 -28.53 -15.03
N HIS A 248 4.32 -29.28 -14.31
CA HIS A 248 4.66 -29.96 -13.05
C HIS A 248 5.49 -31.23 -13.27
N ASN A 249 5.31 -31.95 -14.37
CA ASN A 249 6.08 -33.16 -14.70
C ASN A 249 7.56 -32.85 -14.93
N ASP A 250 7.86 -31.62 -15.31
CA ASP A 250 9.23 -31.11 -15.34
C ASP A 250 9.81 -30.91 -13.92
N LEU A 251 9.01 -30.98 -12.84
CA LEU A 251 9.38 -30.48 -11.50
C LEU A 251 8.96 -31.31 -10.24
N LEU A 252 8.27 -32.48 -10.34
CA LEU A 252 7.97 -33.51 -9.29
C LEU A 252 7.57 -33.02 -7.86
N THR A 253 6.36 -33.24 -7.33
CA THR A 253 5.75 -34.49 -6.79
C THR A 253 4.28 -34.23 -6.41
N GLU A 254 3.33 -35.08 -6.83
CA GLU A 254 1.88 -34.83 -6.66
C GLU A 254 1.35 -35.06 -5.23
N GLN A 255 0.49 -34.14 -4.75
CA GLN A 255 -0.57 -34.42 -3.78
C GLN A 255 -1.92 -34.05 -4.41
N HIS A 256 -2.91 -34.93 -4.29
CA HIS A 256 -4.24 -34.71 -4.87
C HIS A 256 -4.87 -33.44 -4.27
N GLU A 257 -5.39 -32.56 -5.14
CA GLU A 257 -6.02 -31.24 -4.89
C GLU A 257 -5.08 -30.02 -4.81
N ARG A 258 -3.76 -30.22 -4.70
CA ARG A 258 -2.81 -29.12 -4.63
C ARG A 258 -1.51 -29.50 -5.33
N PHE A 259 -1.15 -28.78 -6.37
CA PHE A 259 0.17 -28.91 -6.96
C PHE A 259 1.16 -28.34 -5.96
N VAL A 260 2.10 -29.16 -5.46
CA VAL A 260 3.11 -28.73 -4.51
C VAL A 260 4.47 -29.10 -5.07
N TRP A 261 5.28 -28.09 -5.30
CA TRP A 261 6.64 -28.22 -5.75
C TRP A 261 7.56 -27.87 -4.59
N ARG A 262 8.54 -28.73 -4.32
CA ARG A 262 9.57 -28.45 -3.33
C ARG A 262 10.88 -28.24 -4.05
N THR A 263 11.56 -27.17 -3.69
CA THR A 263 12.89 -26.83 -4.18
C THR A 263 13.83 -26.70 -2.99
N PRO A 264 15.16 -26.66 -3.22
CA PRO A 264 16.11 -26.34 -2.16
C PRO A 264 15.85 -24.99 -1.47
N TYR A 265 15.13 -24.08 -2.14
CA TYR A 265 14.93 -22.71 -1.70
C TYR A 265 13.53 -22.45 -1.13
N GLY A 266 12.57 -23.35 -1.35
CA GLY A 266 11.21 -23.19 -0.86
C GLY A 266 10.22 -24.25 -1.31
N GLN A 267 8.98 -24.06 -0.88
CA GLN A 267 7.81 -24.77 -1.33
C GLN A 267 6.97 -23.81 -2.18
N PHE A 268 6.76 -24.15 -3.43
CA PHE A 268 5.79 -23.52 -4.30
C PHE A 268 4.53 -24.38 -4.29
N SER A 269 3.36 -23.77 -4.28
CA SER A 269 2.12 -24.52 -4.36
C SER A 269 1.05 -23.76 -5.13
N ALA A 270 0.32 -24.47 -5.98
CA ALA A 270 -0.75 -23.93 -6.78
C ALA A 270 -2.02 -24.74 -6.55
N TYR A 271 -3.15 -24.05 -6.48
CA TYR A 271 -4.46 -24.67 -6.43
C TYR A 271 -5.42 -23.96 -7.38
N LEU A 272 -6.17 -24.76 -8.14
CA LEU A 272 -7.23 -24.29 -9.02
C LEU A 272 -8.48 -24.02 -8.17
N GLY A 273 -8.86 -22.76 -8.04
CA GLY A 273 -10.11 -22.35 -7.43
C GLY A 273 -11.19 -22.09 -8.48
N VAL A 274 -12.44 -21.92 -8.02
CA VAL A 274 -13.61 -21.63 -8.88
C VAL A 274 -13.43 -20.35 -9.73
N ARG A 275 -12.52 -19.45 -9.32
CA ARG A 275 -12.31 -18.13 -9.95
C ARG A 275 -10.91 -17.93 -10.56
N GLY A 276 -10.07 -18.96 -10.61
CA GLY A 276 -8.71 -18.84 -11.15
C GLY A 276 -7.68 -19.65 -10.38
N LEU A 277 -6.40 -19.37 -10.67
CA LEU A 277 -5.26 -20.05 -10.06
C LEU A 277 -4.73 -19.22 -8.89
N PHE A 278 -4.47 -19.90 -7.78
CA PHE A 278 -3.82 -19.32 -6.61
C PHE A 278 -2.50 -20.00 -6.40
N VAL A 279 -1.43 -19.20 -6.24
CA VAL A 279 -0.07 -19.68 -6.07
C VAL A 279 0.51 -19.12 -4.78
N LYS A 280 1.13 -19.97 -3.98
CA LYS A 280 1.84 -19.59 -2.75
C LYS A 280 3.28 -20.10 -2.81
N THR A 281 4.25 -19.22 -2.57
CA THR A 281 5.66 -19.56 -2.35
C THR A 281 5.98 -19.39 -0.87
N THR A 282 6.58 -20.42 -0.27
CA THR A 282 7.06 -20.43 1.11
C THR A 282 8.55 -20.76 1.09
N PRO A 283 9.47 -19.86 1.42
CA PRO A 283 10.90 -20.18 1.44
C PRO A 283 11.23 -21.26 2.47
N THR A 284 12.22 -22.08 2.19
CA THR A 284 12.74 -23.07 3.15
C THR A 284 13.61 -22.31 4.14
N LEU A 285 13.27 -22.39 5.43
CA LEU A 285 14.17 -21.92 6.49
C LEU A 285 15.41 -22.81 6.47
N ILE A 286 16.50 -22.33 5.89
CA ILE A 286 17.81 -22.93 6.09
C ILE A 286 18.23 -22.52 7.49
N ASP A 287 18.15 -23.45 8.44
CA ASP A 287 18.81 -23.28 9.73
C ASP A 287 20.30 -23.11 9.45
N VAL A 288 20.78 -21.87 9.59
CA VAL A 288 22.21 -21.57 9.54
C VAL A 288 22.76 -21.94 10.92
N GLU A 289 23.26 -23.17 11.04
CA GLU A 289 24.13 -23.58 12.15
C GLU A 289 25.45 -22.82 12.16
#